data_AF-A0A357LZG7-F1
#
_entry.id   AF-A0A357LZG7-F1
#
_cell.length_a   1.000
_cell.length_b   1.000
_cell.length_c   1.000
_cell.angle_alpha   90.00
_cell.angle_beta   90.00
_cell.angle_gamma   90.00
#
_symmetry.space_group_name_H-M   'P 1'
#
loop_
_entity.id
_entity.type
_entity.pdbx_description
1 polymer ?
#
loop_
_entity_poly.entity_id
_entity_poly.type
_entity_poly.pdbx_seq_one_letter_code
_entity_poly.pdbx_strand_id
1 'polypeptide(L)' 'YGGVVPELASRDHVRKGLPLIRQVLGETGVTLKQLDGIAYTSGPGLVGALLTGACLGRSLAWSLGIPALGVHHMEG' A
#
# COMPACT_ATOMS: atom_id res chain seq x y z
N TYR A 1 14.28 -7.23 19.02
CA TYR A 1 13.03 -7.76 19.59
C TYR A 1 12.88 -9.28 19.51
N GLY A 2 13.67 -10.01 18.71
CA GLY A 2 13.50 -11.48 18.56
C GLY A 2 12.38 -11.88 17.59
N GLY A 3 11.76 -10.92 16.91
CA GLY A 3 10.67 -11.10 15.97
C GLY A 3 10.12 -9.74 15.51
N VAL A 4 9.08 -9.77 14.69
CA VAL A 4 8.36 -8.56 14.26
C VAL A 4 7.59 -7.97 15.44
N VAL A 5 7.71 -6.67 15.66
CA VAL A 5 6.85 -5.93 16.60
C VAL A 5 5.75 -5.25 15.78
N PRO A 6 4.48 -5.70 15.87
CA PRO A 6 3.41 -5.24 14.98
C PRO A 6 3.21 -3.73 14.95
N GLU A 7 3.33 -3.07 16.10
CA GLU A 7 3.19 -1.62 16.21
C GLU A 7 4.31 -0.87 15.47
N LEU A 8 5.56 -1.30 15.64
CA LEU A 8 6.69 -0.67 14.97
C LEU A 8 6.64 -0.89 13.46
N ALA A 9 6.23 -2.08 13.02
CA ALA A 9 5.98 -2.36 11.61
C ALA A 9 4.91 -1.41 11.03
N SER A 10 3.77 -1.27 11.70
CA SER A 10 2.67 -0.40 11.26
C SER A 10 3.11 1.06 11.13
N ARG A 11 3.84 1.58 12.13
CA ARG A 11 4.39 2.95 12.09
C ARG A 11 5.39 3.16 10.96
N ASP A 12 6.18 2.13 10.66
CA ASP A 12 7.14 2.18 9.57
C ASP A 12 6.45 2.19 8.19
N HIS A 13 5.37 1.42 8.02
CA HIS A 13 4.52 1.48 6.82
C HIS A 13 3.96 2.89 6.57
N VAL A 14 3.48 3.59 7.62
CA VAL A 14 3.00 4.98 7.48
C VAL A 14 4.12 5.90 6.98
N ARG A 15 5.33 5.76 7.54
CA ARG A 15 6.48 6.60 7.17
C ARG A 15 6.96 6.33 5.75
N LYS A 16 6.94 5.07 5.31
CA LYS A 16 7.57 4.62 4.06
C LYS A 16 6.63 4.56 2.87
N GLY A 17 5.32 4.39 3.08
CA GLY A 17 4.35 4.17 1.99
C GLY A 17 4.38 5.25 0.91
N LEU A 18 4.17 6.52 1.30
CA LEU A 18 4.17 7.63 0.35
C LEU A 18 5.55 7.89 -0.30
N PRO A 19 6.68 7.89 0.45
CA PRO A 19 8.00 7.98 -0.16
C PRO A 19 8.27 6.90 -1.21
N LEU A 20 7.91 5.64 -0.93
CA LEU A 20 8.11 4.54 -1.88
C LEU A 20 7.26 4.70 -3.14
N ILE A 21 5.98 5.10 -3.02
CA ILE A 21 5.14 5.38 -4.18
C ILE A 21 5.78 6.47 -5.06
N ARG A 22 6.25 7.57 -4.46
CA ARG A 22 6.89 8.66 -5.21
C ARG A 22 8.17 8.22 -5.89
N GLN A 23 8.99 7.42 -5.21
CA GLN A 23 10.22 6.87 -5.75
C GLN A 23 9.92 6.01 -6.99
N VAL A 24 9.01 5.05 -6.88
CA VAL A 24 8.66 4.13 -7.99
C VAL A 24 8.10 4.89 -9.19
N LEU A 25 7.24 5.88 -8.97
CA LEU A 25 6.72 6.72 -10.06
C LEU A 25 7.84 7.53 -10.73
N GLY A 26 8.81 8.04 -9.95
CA GLY A 26 9.97 8.74 -10.47
C GLY A 26 10.91 7.85 -11.28
N GLU A 27 11.16 6.63 -10.82
CA GLU A 27 12.02 5.64 -11.51
C GLU A 27 11.40 5.12 -12.81
N THR A 28 10.08 4.95 -12.84
CA THR A 28 9.36 4.42 -14.01
C THR A 28 8.93 5.51 -15.01
N GLY A 29 8.94 6.77 -14.60
CA GLY A 29 8.39 7.89 -15.39
C GLY A 29 6.86 7.85 -15.52
N VAL A 30 6.18 6.93 -14.81
CA VAL A 30 4.73 6.81 -14.80
C VAL A 30 4.15 7.88 -13.87
N THR A 31 3.11 8.55 -14.32
CA THR A 31 2.33 9.50 -13.52
C THR A 31 1.10 8.82 -12.93
N LEU A 32 0.59 9.33 -11.80
CA LEU A 32 -0.63 8.80 -11.17
C LEU A 32 -1.85 8.76 -12.10
N LYS A 33 -1.90 9.63 -13.12
CA LYS A 33 -2.98 9.70 -14.10
C LYS A 33 -2.97 8.56 -15.12
N GLN A 34 -1.86 7.82 -15.22
CA GLN A 34 -1.72 6.67 -16.11
C GLN A 34 -2.07 5.35 -15.42
N LEU A 35 -2.49 5.38 -14.15
CA LEU A 35 -2.90 4.19 -13.43
C LEU A 35 -4.37 3.88 -13.73
N ASP A 36 -4.64 2.65 -14.14
CA ASP A 36 -6.01 2.17 -14.38
C ASP A 36 -6.68 1.60 -13.12
N GLY A 37 -5.90 1.33 -12.07
CA GLY A 37 -6.39 0.81 -10.80
C GLY A 37 -5.28 0.65 -9.76
N ILE A 38 -5.66 0.40 -8.51
CA ILE A 38 -4.70 0.19 -7.40
C ILE A 38 -5.01 -1.12 -6.68
N ALA A 39 -4.04 -2.03 -6.70
CA ALA A 39 -4.08 -3.22 -5.87
C ALA A 39 -3.46 -2.96 -4.49
N TYR A 40 -4.03 -3.55 -3.44
CA TYR A 40 -3.43 -3.56 -2.11
C TYR A 40 -3.68 -4.91 -1.43
N THR A 41 -2.75 -5.35 -0.59
CA THR A 41 -2.91 -6.60 0.17
C THR A 41 -4.05 -6.48 1.19
N SER A 42 -5.00 -7.40 1.14
CA SER A 42 -6.16 -7.46 2.05
C SER A 42 -6.00 -8.49 3.18
N GLY A 43 -5.03 -9.41 3.06
CA GLY A 43 -4.68 -10.41 4.05
C GLY A 43 -4.32 -11.76 3.41
N PRO A 44 -3.86 -12.77 4.19
CA PRO A 44 -3.60 -12.71 5.62
C PRO A 44 -2.34 -11.89 5.95
N GLY A 45 -2.21 -11.47 7.21
CA GLY A 45 -1.07 -10.68 7.68
C GLY A 45 -1.35 -9.96 9.00
N LEU A 46 -0.40 -9.14 9.44
CA LEU A 46 -0.54 -8.34 10.67
C LEU A 46 -1.54 -7.20 10.46
N VAL A 47 -2.59 -7.16 11.27
CA VAL A 47 -3.73 -6.24 11.08
C VAL A 47 -3.33 -4.76 10.99
N GLY A 48 -2.39 -4.27 11.80
CA GLY A 48 -1.96 -2.87 11.75
C GLY A 48 -1.21 -2.51 10.45
N ALA A 49 -0.39 -3.45 9.95
CA ALA A 49 0.31 -3.29 8.68
C ALA A 49 -0.68 -3.34 7.50
N LEU A 50 -1.60 -4.31 7.52
CA LEU A 50 -2.66 -4.44 6.50
C LEU A 50 -3.56 -3.20 6.45
N LEU A 51 -4.01 -2.70 7.60
CA LEU A 51 -4.84 -1.49 7.66
C LEU A 51 -4.12 -0.28 7.09
N THR A 52 -2.84 -0.11 7.40
CA THR A 52 -2.05 1.00 6.85
C THR A 52 -1.97 0.93 5.32
N GLY A 53 -1.64 -0.24 4.78
CA GLY A 53 -1.57 -0.46 3.33
C GLY A 53 -2.93 -0.32 2.63
N ALA A 54 -3.98 -0.89 3.20
CA ALA A 54 -5.34 -0.80 2.68
C ALA A 54 -5.87 0.63 2.67
N CYS A 55 -5.66 1.39 3.76
CA CYS A 55 -6.02 2.80 3.83
C CYS A 55 -5.28 3.62 2.76
N LEU A 56 -3.97 3.40 2.59
CA LEU A 56 -3.16 4.08 1.58
C LEU A 56 -3.67 3.78 0.16
N GLY A 57 -3.79 2.51 -0.19
CA GLY A 57 -4.21 2.09 -1.54
C GLY A 57 -5.64 2.50 -1.87
N ARG A 58 -6.58 2.29 -0.94
CA ARG A 58 -7.99 2.63 -1.16
C ARG A 58 -8.22 4.13 -1.25
N SER A 59 -7.57 4.93 -0.41
CA SER A 59 -7.69 6.40 -0.45
C SER A 59 -7.04 6.99 -1.71
N LEU A 60 -5.88 6.49 -2.12
CA LEU A 60 -5.24 6.94 -3.36
C LEU A 60 -6.12 6.64 -4.58
N ALA A 61 -6.65 5.42 -4.68
CA ALA A 61 -7.54 5.04 -5.77
C ALA A 61 -8.82 5.88 -5.78
N TRP A 62 -9.39 6.14 -4.60
CA TRP A 62 -10.55 7.02 -4.45
C TRP A 62 -10.25 8.45 -4.92
N SER A 63 -9.09 9.01 -4.56
CA SER A 63 -8.68 10.35 -5.01
C SER A 63 -8.46 10.47 -6.52
N LEU A 64 -8.11 9.36 -7.18
CA LEU A 64 -7.87 9.29 -8.62
C LEU A 64 -9.13 8.89 -9.41
N GLY A 65 -10.22 8.51 -8.74
CA GLY A 65 -11.44 8.04 -9.39
C GLY A 65 -11.28 6.68 -10.07
N ILE A 66 -10.34 5.85 -9.63
CA ILE A 66 -10.03 4.54 -10.23
C ILE A 66 -10.40 3.38 -9.30
N PRO A 67 -10.61 2.16 -9.84
CA PRO A 67 -10.86 0.96 -9.05
C PRO A 67 -9.74 0.69 -8.04
N ALA A 68 -10.10 0.10 -6.90
CA ALA A 68 -9.12 -0.53 -6.02
C ALA A 68 -9.49 -1.99 -5.79
N LEU A 69 -8.47 -2.84 -5.76
CA LEU A 69 -8.60 -4.28 -5.63
C LEU A 69 -7.86 -4.76 -4.38
N GLY A 70 -8.60 -5.37 -3.46
CA GLY A 70 -7.99 -6.13 -2.36
C GLY A 70 -7.45 -7.45 -2.88
N VAL A 71 -6.16 -7.69 -2.72
CA VAL A 71 -5.47 -8.91 -3.17
C VAL A 71 -5.19 -9.81 -1.97
N HIS A 72 -5.44 -11.10 -2.10
CA HIS A 72 -5.08 -12.08 -1.09
C HIS A 72 -3.57 -12.32 -1.13
N HIS A 73 -2.88 -12.20 0.01
CA HIS A 73 -1.42 -12.20 0.10
C HIS A 73 -0.79 -13.49 -0.41
N MET A 74 -1.50 -14.62 -0.30
CA MET A 74 -1.02 -15.92 -0.77
C MET A 74 -1.32 -16.18 -2.25
N GLU A 75 -2.18 -15.36 -2.87
CA GLU A 75 -2.52 -15.46 -4.30
C GLU A 75 -1.72 -14.48 -5.17
N GLY A 76 -1.17 -13.43 -4.53
CA GLY A 76 -0.35 -12.42 -5.17
C GLY A 76 1.05 -12.88 -5.54
#